data_AF-A0A7X3QE21-F1
#
_entry.id   AF-A0A7X3QE21-F1
#
_cell.length_a   1.000
_cell.length_b   1.000
_cell.length_c   1.000
_cell.angle_alpha   90.00
_cell.angle_beta   90.00
_cell.angle_gamma   90.00
#
_symmetry.space_group_name_H-M   'P 1'
#
loop_
_entity.id
_entity.type
_entity.pdbx_description
1 polymer ?
#
loop_
_entity_poly.entity_id
_entity_poly.type
_entity_poly.pdbx_seq_one_letter_code
_entity_poly.pdbx_strand_id
1 'polypeptide(L)'
;MDKPAILYLSTQDVIHSLGIAEMRVKQDAIPGMEIPMWFIPTRAGDYQINCSQLCGLGHYRMKAEVTIQTQAEFDAWLAEELALSQ
;
A
#
# COMPACT_ATOMS: atom_id res chain seq x y z
N MET A 1 0.58 -11.01 7.23
CA MET A 1 -0.08 -12.02 6.36
C MET A 1 -1.33 -12.56 7.05
N ASP A 2 -2.22 -13.20 6.31
CA ASP A 2 -3.41 -13.94 6.78
C ASP A 2 -4.43 -13.12 7.59
N LYS A 3 -4.40 -11.79 7.44
CA LYS A 3 -5.35 -10.86 8.04
C LYS A 3 -5.82 -9.85 6.99
N PRO A 4 -7.08 -9.40 7.03
CA PRO A 4 -7.55 -8.33 6.16
C PRO A 4 -6.75 -7.04 6.39
N ALA A 5 -6.20 -6.49 5.32
CA ALA A 5 -5.65 -5.15 5.28
C ALA A 5 -6.65 -4.24 4.56
N ILE A 6 -7.01 -3.12 5.18
CA ILE A 6 -7.88 -2.09 4.59
C ILE A 6 -7.06 -0.81 4.47
N LEU A 7 -7.01 -0.25 3.26
CA LEU A 7 -6.37 1.01 2.96
C LEU A 7 -7.45 1.98 2.49
N TYR A 8 -7.46 3.18 3.04
CA TYR A 8 -8.32 4.26 2.57
C TYR A 8 -7.49 5.17 1.67
N LEU A 9 -7.84 5.23 0.39
CA LEU A 9 -7.06 5.91 -0.64
C LEU A 9 -7.67 7.25 -0.99
N SER A 10 -6.81 8.26 -1.09
CA SER A 10 -7.12 9.58 -1.63
C SER A 10 -5.87 10.17 -2.27
N THR A 11 -6.00 11.33 -2.90
CA THR A 11 -4.92 12.05 -3.56
C THR A 11 -5.17 13.55 -3.52
N GLN A 12 -4.10 14.35 -3.61
CA GLN A 12 -4.15 15.80 -3.49
C GLN A 12 -4.24 16.53 -4.84
N ASP A 13 -3.80 15.90 -5.94
CA ASP A 13 -3.57 16.58 -7.21
C ASP A 13 -4.44 16.05 -8.37
N VAL A 14 -4.19 14.83 -8.83
CA VAL A 14 -4.83 14.17 -9.98
C VAL A 14 -5.16 12.73 -9.63
N ILE A 15 -5.86 12.03 -10.53
CA ILE A 15 -6.18 10.61 -10.32
C ILE A 15 -4.90 9.77 -10.42
N HIS A 16 -4.64 8.99 -9.38
CA HIS A 16 -3.64 7.92 -9.36
C HIS A 16 -4.33 6.57 -9.18
N SER A 17 -3.57 5.48 -9.15
CA SER A 17 -4.12 4.16 -8.82
C SER A 17 -3.07 3.33 -8.10
N LEU A 18 -3.31 2.98 -6.84
CA LEU A 18 -2.43 2.10 -6.09
C LEU A 18 -2.66 0.68 -6.60
N GLY A 19 -1.62 0.06 -7.16
CA GLY A 19 -1.68 -1.33 -7.65
C GLY A 19 -0.57 -2.19 -7.07
N ILE A 20 -0.94 -3.40 -6.65
CA ILE A 20 -0.04 -4.46 -6.17
C ILE A 20 -0.31 -5.70 -7.03
N ALA A 21 0.61 -6.03 -7.94
CA ALA A 21 0.37 -7.01 -8.99
C ALA A 21 0.19 -8.42 -8.43
N GLU A 22 1.03 -8.80 -7.46
CA GLU A 22 1.07 -10.12 -6.82
C GLU A 22 -0.21 -10.41 -6.02
N MET A 23 -0.86 -9.35 -5.52
CA MET A 23 -2.13 -9.42 -4.79
C MET A 23 -3.33 -9.24 -5.72
N ARG A 24 -3.09 -8.95 -7.01
CA ARG A 24 -4.12 -8.68 -8.03
C ARG A 24 -5.12 -7.62 -7.62
N VAL A 25 -4.67 -6.63 -6.87
CA VAL A 25 -5.50 -5.51 -6.42
C VAL A 25 -5.00 -4.21 -7.04
N LYS A 26 -5.97 -3.38 -7.44
CA LYS A 26 -5.74 -1.99 -7.80
C LYS A 26 -6.95 -1.16 -7.43
N GLN A 27 -6.74 0.09 -7.02
CA GLN A 27 -7.82 1.01 -6.70
C GLN A 27 -7.35 2.43 -7.01
N ASP A 28 -8.19 3.14 -7.74
CA ASP A 28 -7.95 4.54 -8.07
C ASP A 28 -8.07 5.40 -6.81
N ALA A 29 -7.12 6.31 -6.65
CA ALA A 29 -7.15 7.40 -5.69
C ALA A 29 -7.63 8.64 -6.44
N ILE A 30 -8.75 9.23 -5.99
CA ILE A 30 -9.44 10.31 -6.70
C ILE A 30 -9.46 11.55 -5.80
N PRO A 31 -9.09 12.75 -6.31
CA PRO A 31 -9.11 13.96 -5.49
C PRO A 31 -10.48 14.22 -4.88
N GLY A 32 -10.52 14.49 -3.57
CA GLY A 32 -11.76 14.78 -2.83
C GLY A 32 -12.61 13.56 -2.46
N MET A 33 -12.15 12.34 -2.75
CA MET A 33 -12.79 11.10 -2.31
C MET A 33 -11.85 10.30 -1.40
N GLU A 34 -12.43 9.57 -0.45
CA GLU A 34 -11.74 8.55 0.33
C GLU A 34 -12.33 7.19 -0.04
N ILE A 35 -11.53 6.35 -0.70
CA ILE A 35 -12.01 5.11 -1.30
C ILE A 35 -11.33 3.92 -0.61
N PRO A 36 -12.09 2.98 -0.02
CA PRO A 36 -11.49 1.81 0.60
C PRO A 36 -11.01 0.80 -0.46
N MET A 37 -9.79 0.30 -0.25
CA MET A 37 -9.24 -0.90 -0.87
C MET A 37 -9.02 -1.93 0.23
N TRP A 38 -9.24 -3.21 -0.05
CA TRP A 38 -8.89 -4.27 0.88
C TRP A 38 -8.32 -5.50 0.18
N PHE A 39 -7.48 -6.24 0.89
CA PHE A 39 -6.97 -7.55 0.48
C PHE A 39 -6.51 -8.36 1.69
N ILE A 40 -6.34 -9.67 1.50
CA ILE A 40 -5.73 -10.56 2.50
C ILE A 40 -4.41 -11.08 1.91
N PRO A 41 -3.25 -10.62 2.39
CA PRO A 41 -1.97 -11.09 1.89
C PRO A 41 -1.67 -12.49 2.45
N THR A 42 -1.44 -13.46 1.58
CA THR A 42 -1.28 -14.89 1.96
C THR A 42 0.18 -15.34 2.02
N ARG A 43 1.15 -14.45 1.78
CA ARG A 43 2.58 -14.78 1.78
C ARG A 43 3.40 -13.59 2.26
N ALA A 44 4.29 -13.84 3.23
CA ALA A 44 5.27 -12.86 3.68
C ALA A 44 6.30 -12.53 2.58
N GLY A 45 6.85 -11.33 2.62
CA GLY A 45 7.82 -10.82 1.66
C GLY A 45 7.55 -9.37 1.26
N ASP A 46 8.42 -8.84 0.42
CA ASP A 46 8.32 -7.48 -0.10
C ASP A 46 7.71 -7.46 -1.50
N TYR A 47 6.79 -6.54 -1.73
CA TYR A 47 6.03 -6.43 -2.96
C TYR A 47 6.02 -4.99 -3.48
N GLN A 48 6.19 -4.85 -4.79
CA GLN A 48 6.24 -3.54 -5.41
C GLN A 48 4.82 -2.98 -5.61
N ILE A 49 4.59 -1.77 -5.12
CA ILE A 49 3.45 -0.93 -5.46
C ILE A 49 3.80 -0.13 -6.71
N ASN A 50 2.89 -0.06 -7.68
CA ASN A 50 3.01 0.80 -8.84
C ASN A 50 1.76 1.67 -9.02
N CYS A 51 1.97 2.90 -9.51
CA CYS A 51 0.85 3.68 -10.03
C CYS A 51 0.31 3.00 -11.29
N SER A 52 -0.95 2.56 -11.25
CA SER A 52 -1.61 1.83 -12.35
C SER A 52 -2.52 2.70 -13.22
N GLN A 53 -2.40 4.03 -13.07
CA GLN A 53 -3.15 5.03 -13.81
C GLN A 53 -2.23 6.15 -14.27
N LEU A 54 -2.26 6.50 -15.55
CA LEU A 54 -1.40 7.55 -16.10
C LEU A 54 -1.73 8.90 -15.41
N CYS A 55 -0.81 9.37 -14.58
CA CYS A 55 -1.00 10.54 -13.71
C CYS A 55 -0.06 11.71 -14.05
N GLY A 56 0.69 11.64 -15.15
CA GLY A 56 1.56 12.72 -15.62
C GLY A 56 2.94 12.25 -16.06
N LEU A 57 3.84 13.21 -16.30
CA LEU A 57 5.18 12.94 -16.84
C LEU A 57 6.05 12.05 -15.94
N GLY A 58 5.85 12.13 -14.62
CA GLY A 58 6.57 11.32 -13.63
C GLY A 58 5.98 9.94 -13.38
N HIS A 59 4.90 9.56 -14.07
CA HIS A 59 4.09 8.38 -13.76
C HIS A 59 4.92 7.08 -13.64
N TYR A 60 5.84 6.83 -14.57
CA TYR A 60 6.67 5.62 -14.58
C TYR A 60 7.60 5.46 -13.35
N ARG A 61 7.84 6.56 -12.61
CA ARG A 61 8.67 6.60 -11.41
C ARG A 61 7.88 6.39 -10.13
N MET A 62 6.54 6.41 -10.20
CA MET A 62 5.68 6.27 -9.04
C MET A 62 5.60 4.81 -8.62
N LYS A 63 6.60 4.42 -7.82
CA LYS A 63 6.77 3.09 -7.26
C LYS A 63 6.97 3.22 -5.76
N ALA A 64 6.44 2.26 -5.02
CA ALA A 64 6.69 2.09 -3.60
C ALA A 64 6.80 0.60 -3.29
N GLU A 65 6.98 0.25 -2.04
CA GLU A 65 7.10 -1.14 -1.58
C GLU A 65 6.16 -1.36 -0.41
N VAL A 66 5.61 -2.57 -0.30
CA VAL A 66 4.87 -3.03 0.85
C VAL A 66 5.50 -4.31 1.37
N THR A 67 5.91 -4.30 2.63
CA THR A 67 6.42 -5.47 3.32
C THR A 67 5.28 -6.19 4.03
N ILE A 68 5.08 -7.46 3.69
CA ILE A 68 4.15 -8.34 4.39
C ILE A 68 4.95 -9.21 5.35
N GLN A 69 4.62 -9.11 6.63
CA GLN A 69 5.27 -9.86 7.70
C GLN A 69 4.33 -10.89 8.31
N THR A 70 4.91 -11.85 9.05
CA THR A 70 4.15 -12.63 10.04
C THR A 70 3.69 -11.73 11.20
N GLN A 71 2.74 -12.20 12.01
CA GLN A 71 2.27 -11.40 13.14
C GLN A 71 3.40 -11.10 14.14
N ALA A 72 4.24 -12.08 14.45
CA ALA A 72 5.32 -11.92 15.43
C ALA A 72 6.38 -10.91 14.95
N GLU A 73 6.74 -10.94 13.67
CA GLU A 73 7.65 -9.95 13.08
C GLU A 73 7.07 -8.55 13.09
N PHE A 74 5.77 -8.42 12.76
CA PHE A 74 5.08 -7.13 12.80
C PHE A 74 5.02 -6.55 14.21
N ASP A 75 4.72 -7.38 15.22
CA ASP A 75 4.67 -6.96 16.61
C ASP A 75 6.05 -6.49 17.11
N ALA A 76 7.12 -7.18 16.70
CA ALA A 76 8.50 -6.80 17.02
C ALA A 76 8.88 -5.47 16.35
N TRP A 77 8.60 -5.32 15.05
CA TRP A 77 8.84 -4.08 14.32
C TRP A 77 8.06 -2.90 14.93
N LEU A 78 6.78 -3.10 15.27
CA LEU A 78 5.96 -2.06 15.88
C LEU A 78 6.51 -1.60 17.23
N ALA A 79 7.00 -2.54 18.06
CA ALA A 79 7.62 -2.19 19.34
C ALA A 79 8.90 -1.37 19.17
N GLU A 80 9.72 -1.68 18.16
CA GLU A 80 10.93 -0.93 17.81
C GLU A 80 10.59 0.48 17.31
N GLU A 81 9.66 0.63 16.37
CA GLU A 81 9.20 1.93 15.86
C GLU A 81 8.63 2.82 16.96
N LEU A 82 7.82 2.26 17.85
CA LEU A 82 7.26 3.00 18.99
C LEU A 82 8.36 3.48 19.96
N ALA A 83 9.43 2.71 20.12
CA ALA A 83 10.58 3.11 20.93
C ALA A 83 11.42 4.19 20.25
N LEU A 84 11.53 4.18 18.91
CA LEU A 84 12.24 5.20 18.13
C LEU A 84 11.49 6.53 18.01
N SER A 85 10.15 6.49 18.12
CA SER A 85 9.29 7.68 18.04
C SER A 85 9.22 8.50 19.34
N GLN A 86 9.96 8.10 20.39
CA GLN A 86 10.06 8.77 21.70
C GLN A 86 11.40 9.50 21.85
#